data_AF-A0A6P1AI07-F1
#
_entry.id   AF-A0A6P1AI07-F1
#
_cell.length_a   1.000
_cell.length_b   1.000
_cell.length_c   1.000
_cell.angle_alpha   90.00
_cell.angle_beta   90.00
_cell.angle_gamma   90.00
#
_symmetry.space_group_name_H-M   'P 1'
#
loop_
_entity.id
_entity.type
_entity.pdbx_description
1 polymer ?
#
loop_
_entity_poly.entity_id
_entity_poly.type
_entity_poly.pdbx_seq_one_letter_code
_entity_poly.pdbx_strand_id
1 'polypeptide(L)'
;MSTSSQKDSFRIDLANLPLILAGPILRRTEPDSVTVWLALKESRSVSLKVYKTANGRGSIIEDLILAGSRTTVAVGNHLHIVAVTAITVNNELLEPSQIYAYDLDFGGTERTLPQALNLSGIFPYTTVSYFEHNLPTFAMPPDDLNHLKIVHGSCRKPHGGGKDALPLLDYFIEHFASEPHSRPQQLFLTGDQIYGDDVADPMLWKASQVGDVLLGWEEKLPLANEDYKTPSQLKPGERTEIAEKFAGLTAMLYDKPDKAKSHLFSLGEYYAAYLLAWSPVFWGNTFPDGQAIHQDPKKVKYWEKEAKEIAEFASELWKVRRAIANVSTYTICDDHDVTDDWYLNREWCHRVLSKPLGRRVVQNAMLAYAIFQAWGNTPEQFTNEETGEKLLQAAEKWSISRGTDKVIEAQITKYLGIPPIDLQTGLPKQKLDENVWILDRDDADRTKLIQWHYTIRSFRHEVIMLDTRNWRGYPQGKTTDPPMLLCPTAFHEQLEKPFAETDFLKQKQGRKIEASFVVVPTNLVSLSVIDKFQSLDLERDRVFNSDVGDSWNFNNVAFSKLLATLFARRSRVIILSGDIHFGCAVRLNYWASSQANSKVLDRPGILVQLTSSAFKNGELTTYFA
;
A
#
# COMPACT_ATOMS: atom_id res chain seq x y z
N MET A 1 28.85 30.37 20.61
CA MET A 1 29.25 30.04 19.21
C MET A 1 29.72 28.59 19.18
N SER A 2 28.83 27.62 18.99
CA SER A 2 29.17 26.23 18.59
C SER A 2 27.96 25.41 18.11
N THR A 3 26.76 25.99 17.96
CA THR A 3 25.55 25.25 17.58
C THR A 3 25.32 25.13 16.06
N SER A 4 26.13 25.78 15.22
CA SER A 4 25.98 25.68 13.76
C SER A 4 26.68 24.46 13.15
N SER A 5 27.69 23.88 13.81
CA SER A 5 28.50 22.81 13.19
C SER A 5 27.86 21.42 13.20
N GLN A 6 26.94 21.11 14.12
CA GLN A 6 26.25 19.81 14.19
C GLN A 6 24.99 19.72 13.30
N LYS A 7 24.41 20.85 12.88
CA LYS A 7 23.25 20.83 11.95
C LYS A 7 23.68 20.47 10.52
N ASP A 8 24.90 20.81 10.13
CA ASP A 8 25.39 20.53 8.77
C ASP A 8 25.85 19.07 8.58
N SER A 9 26.09 18.29 9.66
CA SER A 9 26.57 16.91 9.56
C SER A 9 25.50 15.87 9.18
N PHE A 10 24.21 16.24 9.20
CA PHE A 10 23.09 15.33 8.90
C PHE A 10 22.26 15.75 7.67
N ARG A 11 22.71 16.76 6.93
CA ARG A 11 22.03 17.21 5.71
C ARG A 11 22.18 16.17 4.59
N ILE A 12 21.08 15.92 3.89
CA ILE A 12 21.06 15.05 2.72
C ILE A 12 21.74 15.81 1.57
N ASP A 13 22.88 15.29 1.12
CA ASP A 13 23.57 15.79 -0.06
C ASP A 13 23.11 15.02 -1.30
N LEU A 14 22.33 15.68 -2.16
CA LEU A 14 21.79 15.12 -3.40
C LEU A 14 22.90 14.64 -4.37
N ALA A 15 24.08 15.25 -4.33
CA ALA A 15 25.21 14.84 -5.18
C ALA A 15 25.70 13.44 -4.82
N ASN A 16 25.50 13.03 -3.57
CA ASN A 16 25.92 11.74 -3.04
C ASN A 16 24.86 10.65 -3.18
N LEU A 17 23.66 10.94 -3.71
CA LEU A 17 22.61 9.93 -3.90
C LEU A 17 22.74 9.24 -5.27
N PRO A 18 22.43 7.93 -5.35
CA PRO A 18 22.32 7.23 -6.64
C PRO A 18 21.13 7.78 -7.45
N LEU A 19 21.07 7.45 -8.75
CA LEU A 19 19.93 7.83 -9.60
C LEU A 19 18.62 7.23 -9.06
N ILE A 20 18.62 5.94 -8.71
CA ILE A 20 17.46 5.23 -8.17
C ILE A 20 17.41 5.38 -6.66
N LEU A 21 16.47 6.20 -6.19
CA LEU A 21 16.18 6.45 -4.79
C LEU A 21 15.43 5.29 -4.13
N ALA A 22 14.51 4.65 -4.86
CA ALA A 22 13.79 3.44 -4.42
C ALA A 22 13.37 2.57 -5.61
N GLY A 23 13.13 1.28 -5.36
CA GLY A 23 12.94 0.26 -6.39
C GLY A 23 14.25 -0.25 -7.00
N PRO A 24 14.22 -1.05 -8.08
CA PRO A 24 13.01 -1.48 -8.79
C PRO A 24 12.09 -2.34 -7.93
N ILE A 25 10.78 -2.13 -8.06
CA ILE A 25 9.76 -3.01 -7.49
C ILE A 25 9.01 -3.65 -8.66
N LEU A 26 9.04 -4.98 -8.76
CA LEU A 26 8.26 -5.71 -9.75
C LEU A 26 6.80 -5.74 -9.28
N ARG A 27 5.92 -5.00 -9.95
CA ARG A 27 4.54 -4.76 -9.44
C ARG A 27 3.53 -5.72 -10.00
N ARG A 28 3.50 -5.87 -11.31
CA ARG A 28 2.46 -6.64 -12.00
C ARG A 28 3.06 -7.42 -13.14
N THR A 29 2.82 -8.71 -13.16
CA THR A 29 3.21 -9.63 -14.23
C THR A 29 1.98 -10.37 -14.73
N GLU A 30 1.75 -10.29 -16.02
CA GLU A 30 0.74 -11.02 -16.77
C GLU A 30 1.39 -11.70 -17.97
N PRO A 31 0.73 -12.66 -18.64
CA PRO A 31 1.30 -13.33 -19.80
C PRO A 31 1.77 -12.38 -20.91
N ASP A 32 1.17 -11.20 -21.03
CA ASP A 32 1.45 -10.23 -22.10
C ASP A 32 2.13 -8.94 -21.64
N SER A 33 2.33 -8.77 -20.33
CA SER A 33 2.80 -7.50 -19.78
C SER A 33 3.53 -7.63 -18.44
N VAL A 34 4.51 -6.76 -18.24
CA VAL A 34 5.28 -6.64 -17.00
C VAL A 34 5.44 -5.19 -16.62
N THR A 35 5.17 -4.84 -15.37
CA THR A 35 5.28 -3.47 -14.84
C THR A 35 6.28 -3.40 -13.69
N VAL A 36 7.22 -2.46 -13.79
CA VAL A 36 8.23 -2.18 -12.76
C VAL A 36 8.10 -0.73 -12.30
N TRP A 37 8.09 -0.51 -11.00
CA TRP A 37 8.02 0.82 -10.37
C TRP A 37 9.37 1.28 -9.83
N LEU A 38 9.67 2.57 -9.97
CA LEU A 38 10.91 3.23 -9.56
C LEU A 38 10.66 4.64 -9.04
N ALA A 39 11.49 5.07 -8.07
CA ALA A 39 11.68 6.47 -7.72
C ALA A 39 13.11 6.92 -8.06
N LEU A 40 13.23 8.01 -8.82
CA LEU A 40 14.48 8.56 -9.32
C LEU A 40 14.71 9.98 -8.79
N LYS A 41 15.98 10.37 -8.66
CA LYS A 41 16.36 11.73 -8.21
C LYS A 41 16.18 12.82 -9.26
N GLU A 42 16.02 12.43 -10.53
CA GLU A 42 15.95 13.34 -11.67
C GLU A 42 15.15 12.71 -12.82
N SER A 43 14.70 13.55 -13.75
CA SER A 43 13.87 13.13 -14.88
C SER A 43 14.63 12.19 -15.82
N ARG A 44 13.96 11.10 -16.22
CA ARG A 44 14.49 10.09 -17.16
C ARG A 44 13.39 9.55 -18.07
N SER A 45 13.81 9.06 -19.23
CA SER A 45 13.03 8.15 -20.05
C SER A 45 13.51 6.74 -19.74
N VAL A 46 12.66 5.95 -19.08
CA VAL A 46 13.02 4.62 -18.61
C VAL A 46 12.48 3.58 -19.59
N SER A 47 13.35 2.71 -20.08
CA SER A 47 12.99 1.58 -20.94
C SER A 47 13.09 0.28 -20.16
N LEU A 48 12.01 -0.50 -20.14
CA LEU A 48 11.95 -1.84 -19.56
C LEU A 48 12.03 -2.88 -20.68
N LYS A 49 12.93 -3.86 -20.51
CA LYS A 49 13.10 -4.99 -21.42
C LYS A 49 13.03 -6.28 -20.62
N VAL A 50 12.22 -7.23 -21.07
CA VAL A 50 12.08 -8.55 -20.44
C VAL A 50 12.57 -9.61 -21.41
N TYR A 51 13.39 -10.52 -20.91
CA TYR A 51 14.05 -11.56 -21.69
C TYR A 51 13.66 -12.95 -21.20
N LYS A 52 13.58 -13.88 -22.15
CA LYS A 52 13.60 -15.31 -21.86
C LYS A 52 14.91 -15.70 -21.18
N THR A 53 14.87 -16.83 -20.50
CA THR A 53 16.07 -17.47 -19.97
C THR A 53 16.15 -18.93 -20.40
N ALA A 54 17.36 -19.43 -20.61
CA ALA A 54 17.57 -20.78 -21.10
C ALA A 54 16.93 -21.80 -20.15
N ASN A 55 16.06 -22.65 -20.70
CA ASN A 55 15.27 -23.65 -19.97
C ASN A 55 14.38 -23.07 -18.85
N GLY A 56 14.13 -21.75 -18.83
CA GLY A 56 13.36 -21.08 -17.78
C GLY A 56 14.01 -21.09 -16.41
N ARG A 57 15.35 -21.13 -16.34
CA ARG A 57 16.10 -21.27 -15.08
C ARG A 57 16.81 -20.01 -14.60
N GLY A 58 16.66 -18.89 -15.30
CA GLY A 58 17.18 -17.58 -14.88
C GLY A 58 18.62 -17.30 -15.32
N SER A 59 19.52 -18.29 -15.27
CA SER A 59 20.98 -18.06 -15.32
C SER A 59 21.55 -17.57 -16.65
N ILE A 60 20.92 -17.88 -17.78
CA ILE A 60 21.38 -17.51 -19.13
C ILE A 60 20.26 -16.72 -19.80
N ILE A 61 20.54 -15.48 -20.17
CA ILE A 61 19.60 -14.59 -20.88
C ILE A 61 19.54 -14.99 -22.35
N GLU A 62 18.32 -15.05 -22.89
CA GLU A 62 18.04 -15.33 -24.30
C GLU A 62 17.27 -14.16 -24.95
N ASP A 63 16.22 -14.46 -25.72
CA ASP A 63 15.52 -13.50 -26.54
C ASP A 63 14.74 -12.45 -25.74
N LEU A 64 14.71 -11.23 -26.27
CA LEU A 64 13.82 -10.16 -25.81
C LEU A 64 12.37 -10.53 -26.17
N ILE A 65 11.51 -10.62 -25.15
CA ILE A 65 10.10 -11.00 -25.31
C ILE A 65 9.12 -9.87 -24.99
N LEU A 66 9.43 -8.99 -24.04
CA LEU A 66 8.62 -7.79 -23.78
C LEU A 66 9.48 -6.53 -23.79
N ALA A 67 8.91 -5.42 -24.28
CA ALA A 67 9.55 -4.11 -24.21
C ALA A 67 8.54 -2.98 -23.98
N GLY A 68 8.98 -1.91 -23.33
CA GLY A 68 8.20 -0.68 -23.17
C GLY A 68 9.05 0.44 -22.61
N SER A 69 8.58 1.67 -22.74
CA SER A 69 9.29 2.85 -22.24
C SER A 69 8.33 3.90 -21.70
N ARG A 70 8.73 4.62 -20.66
CA ARG A 70 7.94 5.72 -20.09
C ARG A 70 8.82 6.79 -19.48
N THR A 71 8.41 8.05 -19.62
CA THR A 71 9.04 9.18 -18.93
C THR A 71 8.55 9.29 -17.50
N THR A 72 9.43 9.69 -16.59
CA THR A 72 9.08 9.93 -15.20
C THR A 72 8.15 11.14 -15.01
N VAL A 73 7.34 11.12 -13.96
CA VAL A 73 6.52 12.25 -13.49
C VAL A 73 7.24 13.00 -12.37
N ALA A 74 7.41 14.31 -12.50
CA ALA A 74 8.10 15.13 -11.50
C ALA A 74 7.15 15.49 -10.35
N VAL A 75 7.27 14.77 -9.22
CA VAL A 75 6.45 15.03 -8.02
C VAL A 75 7.19 15.89 -6.98
N GLY A 76 8.45 16.22 -7.25
CA GLY A 76 9.29 17.15 -6.50
C GLY A 76 10.45 17.64 -7.37
N ASN A 77 11.20 18.65 -6.92
CA ASN A 77 12.38 19.16 -7.64
C ASN A 77 13.44 18.07 -7.88
N HIS A 78 13.53 17.10 -6.98
CA HIS A 78 14.50 16.00 -7.01
C HIS A 78 13.82 14.64 -6.78
N LEU A 79 12.53 14.53 -7.12
CA LEU A 79 11.77 13.30 -7.00
C LEU A 79 10.90 13.06 -8.23
N HIS A 80 11.25 12.01 -8.95
CA HIS A 80 10.66 11.62 -10.21
C HIS A 80 10.20 10.17 -10.13
N ILE A 81 8.91 9.90 -10.33
CA ILE A 81 8.34 8.56 -10.16
C ILE A 81 7.95 7.98 -11.53
N VAL A 82 8.13 6.67 -11.71
CA VAL A 82 7.65 5.96 -12.89
C VAL A 82 7.22 4.54 -12.55
N ALA A 83 6.06 4.12 -13.06
CA ALA A 83 5.77 2.72 -13.33
C ALA A 83 5.82 2.50 -14.84
N VAL A 84 6.82 1.74 -15.30
CA VAL A 84 7.04 1.43 -16.72
C VAL A 84 6.50 0.03 -17.00
N THR A 85 5.67 -0.08 -18.03
CA THR A 85 5.07 -1.34 -18.47
C THR A 85 5.66 -1.77 -19.80
N ALA A 86 6.20 -2.98 -19.86
CA ALA A 86 6.62 -3.65 -21.08
C ALA A 86 5.49 -4.56 -21.57
N ILE A 87 5.27 -4.59 -22.88
CA ILE A 87 4.27 -5.42 -23.57
C ILE A 87 4.95 -6.34 -24.57
N THR A 88 4.23 -7.35 -25.07
CA THR A 88 4.79 -8.37 -25.98
C THR A 88 5.45 -7.78 -27.22
N VAL A 89 6.64 -8.29 -27.52
CA VAL A 89 7.32 -8.15 -28.80
C VAL A 89 6.92 -9.37 -29.64
N ASN A 90 6.44 -9.13 -30.86
CA ASN A 90 6.01 -10.19 -31.79
C ASN A 90 4.86 -11.09 -31.30
N ASN A 91 4.02 -10.61 -30.37
CA ASN A 91 2.89 -11.35 -29.78
C ASN A 91 3.29 -12.63 -29.03
N GLU A 92 4.54 -12.75 -28.60
CA GLU A 92 4.97 -13.88 -27.78
C GLU A 92 4.63 -13.64 -26.29
N LEU A 93 4.06 -14.64 -25.63
CA LEU A 93 3.58 -14.55 -24.24
C LEU A 93 4.56 -15.20 -23.26
N LEU A 94 4.59 -14.67 -22.04
CA LEU A 94 5.21 -15.33 -20.90
C LEU A 94 4.45 -16.62 -20.57
N GLU A 95 5.19 -17.69 -20.35
CA GLU A 95 4.70 -19.04 -20.13
C GLU A 95 4.72 -19.40 -18.63
N PRO A 96 3.81 -20.30 -18.17
CA PRO A 96 3.80 -20.75 -16.79
C PRO A 96 5.09 -21.49 -16.45
N SER A 97 5.48 -21.47 -15.17
CA SER A 97 6.62 -22.26 -14.67
C SER A 97 7.97 -21.90 -15.30
N GLN A 98 8.13 -20.68 -15.84
CA GLN A 98 9.39 -20.19 -16.40
C GLN A 98 9.92 -18.99 -15.60
N ILE A 99 11.25 -18.87 -15.54
CA ILE A 99 11.93 -17.69 -15.00
C ILE A 99 12.33 -16.75 -16.14
N TYR A 100 12.02 -15.48 -15.98
CA TYR A 100 12.38 -14.40 -16.92
C TYR A 100 13.32 -13.42 -16.25
N ALA A 101 14.19 -12.77 -17.03
CA ALA A 101 15.05 -11.69 -16.57
C ALA A 101 14.52 -10.35 -17.11
N TYR A 102 14.78 -9.24 -16.42
CA TYR A 102 14.49 -7.91 -16.97
C TYR A 102 15.62 -6.91 -16.73
N ASP A 103 15.73 -5.95 -17.64
CA ASP A 103 16.67 -4.85 -17.56
C ASP A 103 15.95 -3.51 -17.66
N LEU A 104 16.58 -2.48 -17.10
CA LEU A 104 16.13 -1.10 -17.09
C LEU A 104 17.24 -0.20 -17.63
N ASP A 105 16.96 0.47 -18.75
CA ASP A 105 17.81 1.52 -19.31
C ASP A 105 17.19 2.88 -18.99
N PHE A 106 18.01 3.83 -18.55
CA PHE A 106 17.56 5.15 -18.10
C PHE A 106 17.89 6.26 -19.10
N GLY A 107 18.61 5.96 -20.19
CA GLY A 107 19.29 6.97 -20.98
C GLY A 107 20.34 7.76 -20.18
N GLY A 108 21.06 8.66 -20.85
CA GLY A 108 22.08 9.51 -20.18
C GLY A 108 23.39 8.78 -19.87
N THR A 109 24.05 9.20 -18.78
CA THR A 109 25.36 8.68 -18.32
C THR A 109 25.24 7.33 -17.62
N GLU A 110 24.18 7.11 -16.83
CA GLU A 110 23.87 5.85 -16.17
C GLU A 110 23.00 4.98 -17.08
N ARG A 111 23.62 4.23 -17.99
CA ARG A 111 22.87 3.42 -18.96
C ARG A 111 22.35 2.10 -18.39
N THR A 112 22.95 1.59 -17.32
CA THR A 112 22.63 0.26 -16.80
C THR A 112 22.00 0.32 -15.41
N LEU A 113 21.16 -0.67 -15.09
CA LEU A 113 20.55 -0.80 -13.77
C LEU A 113 21.57 -0.81 -12.62
N PRO A 114 22.70 -1.57 -12.66
CA PRO A 114 23.70 -1.53 -11.58
C PRO A 114 24.31 -0.14 -11.37
N GLN A 115 24.57 0.62 -12.44
CA GLN A 115 25.11 1.98 -12.35
C GLN A 115 24.08 2.97 -11.79
N ALA A 116 22.81 2.83 -12.16
CA ALA A 116 21.74 3.68 -11.65
C ALA A 116 21.42 3.40 -10.17
N LEU A 117 21.62 2.16 -9.71
CA LEU A 117 21.43 1.73 -8.32
C LEU A 117 22.54 2.19 -7.38
N ASN A 118 23.77 2.28 -7.88
CA ASN A 118 24.96 2.42 -7.06
C ASN A 118 25.75 3.67 -7.42
N LEU A 119 26.06 4.48 -6.41
CA LEU A 119 27.06 5.54 -6.54
C LEU A 119 28.40 5.04 -5.98
N SER A 120 29.45 5.07 -6.81
CA SER A 120 30.77 4.56 -6.44
C SER A 120 31.33 5.26 -5.20
N GLY A 121 31.78 4.48 -4.21
CA GLY A 121 32.58 4.98 -3.08
C GLY A 121 31.81 5.60 -1.90
N ILE A 122 30.47 5.66 -1.94
CA ILE A 122 29.66 6.31 -0.88
C ILE A 122 28.68 5.33 -0.21
N PHE A 123 28.08 4.41 -0.97
CA PHE A 123 27.13 3.42 -0.46
C PHE A 123 27.68 1.99 -0.64
N PRO A 124 27.31 1.02 0.22
CA PRO A 124 27.62 -0.38 -0.02
C PRO A 124 27.01 -0.81 -1.36
N TYR A 125 27.81 -1.50 -2.18
CA TYR A 125 27.37 -1.99 -3.48
C TYR A 125 26.15 -2.90 -3.29
N THR A 126 25.02 -2.49 -3.86
CA THR A 126 23.74 -3.20 -3.78
C THR A 126 23.49 -3.88 -5.11
N THR A 127 23.34 -5.20 -5.08
CA THR A 127 22.83 -5.99 -6.21
C THR A 127 21.36 -6.32 -5.98
N VAL A 128 20.59 -6.30 -7.07
CA VAL A 128 19.20 -6.75 -7.12
C VAL A 128 19.06 -8.05 -7.91
N SER A 129 20.16 -8.76 -8.17
CA SER A 129 20.18 -10.02 -8.90
C SER A 129 20.59 -11.18 -8.00
N TYR A 130 20.14 -12.39 -8.38
CA TYR A 130 20.58 -13.67 -7.83
C TYR A 130 21.46 -14.46 -8.82
N PHE A 131 21.87 -13.83 -9.93
CA PHE A 131 22.61 -14.48 -11.02
C PHE A 131 23.77 -13.59 -11.51
N GLU A 132 24.77 -14.21 -12.15
CA GLU A 132 26.02 -13.56 -12.60
C GLU A 132 25.80 -12.43 -13.62
N HIS A 133 24.70 -12.46 -14.37
CA HIS A 133 24.37 -11.41 -15.35
C HIS A 133 23.88 -10.10 -14.71
N ASN A 134 23.73 -10.03 -13.38
CA ASN A 134 23.36 -8.83 -12.62
C ASN A 134 21.98 -8.22 -12.95
N LEU A 135 21.08 -9.00 -13.53
CA LEU A 135 19.69 -8.57 -13.77
C LEU A 135 18.74 -9.24 -12.77
N PRO A 136 17.70 -8.53 -12.29
CA PRO A 136 16.60 -9.17 -11.58
C PRO A 136 15.91 -10.22 -12.46
N THR A 137 15.31 -11.21 -11.79
CA THR A 137 14.54 -12.29 -12.42
C THR A 137 13.25 -12.54 -11.66
N PHE A 138 12.22 -13.04 -12.33
CA PHE A 138 10.96 -13.42 -11.69
C PHE A 138 10.40 -14.70 -12.32
N ALA A 139 9.63 -15.44 -11.53
CA ALA A 139 8.96 -16.66 -11.98
C ALA A 139 7.48 -16.38 -12.26
N MET A 140 7.00 -16.82 -13.43
CA MET A 140 5.57 -16.81 -13.71
C MET A 140 4.85 -17.89 -12.91
N PRO A 141 3.61 -17.65 -12.43
CA PRO A 141 2.85 -18.67 -11.72
C PRO A 141 2.69 -19.97 -12.52
N PRO A 142 2.65 -21.13 -11.85
CA PRO A 142 2.56 -22.41 -12.54
C PRO A 142 1.15 -22.68 -13.08
N ASP A 143 1.06 -23.66 -13.98
CA ASP A 143 -0.19 -24.23 -14.49
C ASP A 143 -0.66 -25.45 -13.71
N ASP A 144 0.07 -25.86 -12.67
CA ASP A 144 -0.35 -26.76 -11.59
C ASP A 144 -0.25 -26.03 -10.23
N LEU A 145 -1.38 -25.91 -9.53
CA LEU A 145 -1.47 -25.22 -8.25
C LEU A 145 -0.68 -25.92 -7.13
N ASN A 146 -0.27 -27.19 -7.28
CA ASN A 146 0.63 -27.84 -6.31
C ASN A 146 2.03 -27.20 -6.25
N HIS A 147 2.41 -26.48 -7.30
CA HIS A 147 3.67 -25.73 -7.38
C HIS A 147 3.52 -24.24 -7.07
N LEU A 148 2.30 -23.76 -6.79
CA LEU A 148 2.05 -22.34 -6.52
C LEU A 148 2.59 -21.96 -5.13
N LYS A 149 3.46 -20.96 -5.10
CA LYS A 149 4.10 -20.37 -3.91
C LYS A 149 3.71 -18.90 -3.81
N ILE A 150 2.79 -18.61 -2.90
CA ILE A 150 2.36 -17.26 -2.55
C ILE A 150 2.91 -16.90 -1.18
N VAL A 151 3.43 -15.68 -1.04
CA VAL A 151 3.79 -15.05 0.23
C VAL A 151 2.81 -13.91 0.49
N HIS A 152 2.32 -13.75 1.71
CA HIS A 152 1.47 -12.62 2.06
C HIS A 152 1.67 -12.15 3.51
N GLY A 153 1.37 -10.88 3.75
CA GLY A 153 1.36 -10.31 5.10
C GLY A 153 1.10 -8.80 5.12
N SER A 154 0.98 -8.25 6.32
CA SER A 154 0.67 -6.83 6.59
C SER A 154 1.41 -6.35 7.85
N CYS A 155 1.14 -5.11 8.27
CA CYS A 155 1.61 -4.50 9.53
C CYS A 155 3.14 -4.51 9.66
N ARG A 156 3.83 -3.80 8.77
CA ARG A 156 5.29 -3.71 8.76
C ARG A 156 5.76 -2.43 9.45
N LYS A 157 5.47 -2.29 10.74
CA LYS A 157 5.77 -1.09 11.52
C LYS A 157 7.27 -0.99 11.84
N PRO A 158 7.99 0.05 11.37
CA PRO A 158 9.45 0.13 11.51
C PRO A 158 9.97 0.06 12.96
N HIS A 159 9.17 0.49 13.94
CA HIS A 159 9.49 0.47 15.37
C HIS A 159 8.52 -0.41 16.20
N GLY A 160 7.79 -1.33 15.56
CA GLY A 160 6.82 -2.23 16.21
C GLY A 160 7.44 -3.35 17.07
N GLY A 161 8.73 -3.27 17.41
CA GLY A 161 9.48 -4.35 18.06
C GLY A 161 9.77 -5.55 17.15
N GLY A 162 10.49 -6.54 17.67
CA GLY A 162 10.85 -7.76 16.93
C GLY A 162 11.73 -7.54 15.70
N LYS A 163 12.00 -8.61 14.95
CA LYS A 163 12.69 -8.55 13.65
C LYS A 163 11.68 -8.37 12.53
N ASP A 164 12.07 -7.63 11.49
CA ASP A 164 11.30 -7.58 10.24
C ASP A 164 11.35 -8.96 9.56
N ALA A 165 10.19 -9.54 9.26
CA ALA A 165 10.07 -10.84 8.61
C ALA A 165 10.11 -10.76 7.07
N LEU A 166 9.84 -9.61 6.46
CA LEU A 166 9.88 -9.46 5.00
C LEU A 166 11.26 -9.79 4.38
N PRO A 167 12.41 -9.46 5.00
CA PRO A 167 13.73 -9.90 4.56
C PRO A 167 13.88 -11.42 4.39
N LEU A 168 13.05 -12.26 5.00
CA LEU A 168 13.09 -13.72 4.79
C LEU A 168 12.83 -14.11 3.33
N LEU A 169 12.06 -13.29 2.60
CA LEU A 169 11.74 -13.51 1.20
C LEU A 169 12.99 -13.56 0.31
N ASP A 170 13.99 -12.75 0.65
CA ASP A 170 15.28 -12.69 -0.03
C ASP A 170 16.00 -14.06 0.01
N TYR A 171 16.05 -14.67 1.19
CA TYR A 171 16.64 -16.00 1.38
C TYR A 171 15.89 -17.10 0.63
N PHE A 172 14.55 -17.05 0.61
CA PHE A 172 13.75 -18.03 -0.14
C PHE A 172 13.99 -17.92 -1.65
N ILE A 173 14.06 -16.70 -2.19
CA ILE A 173 14.33 -16.50 -3.61
C ILE A 173 15.76 -16.91 -3.93
N GLU A 174 16.74 -16.56 -3.10
CA GLU A 174 18.14 -16.95 -3.31
C GLU A 174 18.32 -18.47 -3.35
N HIS A 175 17.75 -19.17 -2.36
CA HIS A 175 17.88 -20.63 -2.25
C HIS A 175 17.27 -21.36 -3.44
N PHE A 176 16.14 -20.86 -3.96
CA PHE A 176 15.41 -21.46 -5.07
C PHE A 176 15.55 -20.66 -6.38
N ALA A 177 16.62 -19.88 -6.54
CA ALA A 177 16.71 -18.86 -7.60
C ALA A 177 16.48 -19.43 -9.00
N SER A 178 16.96 -20.66 -9.25
CA SER A 178 16.83 -21.39 -10.54
C SER A 178 15.67 -22.39 -10.61
N GLU A 179 14.81 -22.44 -9.59
CA GLU A 179 13.72 -23.41 -9.46
C GLU A 179 12.35 -22.72 -9.53
N PRO A 180 11.74 -22.58 -10.74
CA PRO A 180 10.49 -21.84 -10.90
C PRO A 180 9.32 -22.37 -10.05
N HIS A 181 9.30 -23.66 -9.72
CA HIS A 181 8.26 -24.30 -8.90
C HIS A 181 8.47 -24.15 -7.38
N SER A 182 9.68 -23.83 -6.95
CA SER A 182 10.05 -23.76 -5.53
C SER A 182 10.17 -22.31 -5.05
N ARG A 183 10.60 -21.38 -5.90
CA ARG A 183 10.70 -19.96 -5.55
C ARG A 183 9.31 -19.30 -5.48
N PRO A 184 9.12 -18.31 -4.58
CA PRO A 184 7.90 -17.50 -4.56
C PRO A 184 7.61 -16.85 -5.92
N GLN A 185 6.36 -16.96 -6.40
CA GLN A 185 5.94 -16.30 -7.65
C GLN A 185 5.13 -15.03 -7.40
N GLN A 186 4.42 -14.93 -6.27
CA GLN A 186 3.61 -13.75 -5.95
C GLN A 186 3.73 -13.38 -4.48
N LEU A 187 3.85 -12.08 -4.22
CA LEU A 187 3.81 -11.44 -2.91
C LEU A 187 2.56 -10.55 -2.83
N PHE A 188 1.74 -10.75 -1.80
CA PHE A 188 0.59 -9.89 -1.48
C PHE A 188 0.81 -9.17 -0.16
N LEU A 189 0.95 -7.85 -0.22
CA LEU A 189 0.97 -7.00 0.97
C LEU A 189 -0.45 -6.49 1.22
N THR A 190 -1.10 -7.01 2.26
CA THR A 190 -2.54 -6.86 2.44
C THR A 190 -2.94 -5.57 3.17
N GLY A 191 -2.00 -4.76 3.60
CA GLY A 191 -2.26 -3.54 4.38
C GLY A 191 -0.99 -3.04 5.09
N ASP A 192 -1.03 -1.82 5.61
CA ASP A 192 0.01 -1.18 6.44
C ASP A 192 1.42 -1.25 5.85
N GLN A 193 1.58 -0.72 4.63
CA GLN A 193 2.91 -0.63 4.02
C GLN A 193 3.76 0.46 4.67
N ILE A 194 3.12 1.52 5.15
CA ILE A 194 3.68 2.56 6.00
C ILE A 194 2.71 2.81 7.17
N TYR A 195 3.15 3.61 8.15
CA TYR A 195 2.30 4.14 9.22
C TYR A 195 2.27 5.66 9.09
N GLY A 196 1.08 6.24 8.98
CA GLY A 196 0.83 7.67 8.89
C GLY A 196 0.54 8.31 10.24
N ASP A 197 0.10 7.53 11.20
CA ASP A 197 -0.41 7.95 12.50
C ASP A 197 0.59 7.80 13.65
N ASP A 198 1.07 6.58 13.86
CA ASP A 198 2.00 6.22 14.93
C ASP A 198 3.38 5.98 14.31
N VAL A 199 4.11 7.08 14.08
CA VAL A 199 5.48 7.09 13.54
C VAL A 199 6.46 7.37 14.66
N ALA A 200 7.57 6.64 14.70
CA ALA A 200 8.67 6.93 15.61
C ALA A 200 9.21 8.36 15.42
N ASP A 201 9.59 9.04 16.50
CA ASP A 201 10.07 10.43 16.45
C ASP A 201 11.31 10.57 15.52
N PRO A 202 12.31 9.65 15.57
CA PRO A 202 13.44 9.68 14.64
C PRO A 202 13.04 9.42 13.18
N MET A 203 12.05 8.57 12.94
CA MET A 203 11.54 8.28 11.60
C MET A 203 10.85 9.52 11.02
N LEU A 204 10.00 10.20 11.78
CA LEU A 204 9.37 11.45 11.35
C LEU A 204 10.42 12.54 11.11
N TRP A 205 11.39 12.68 12.02
CA TRP A 205 12.50 13.63 11.86
C TRP A 205 13.24 13.43 10.52
N LYS A 206 13.48 12.17 10.14
CA LYS A 206 14.11 11.82 8.87
C LYS A 206 13.17 12.05 7.69
N ALA A 207 11.91 11.64 7.80
CA ALA A 207 10.91 11.76 6.75
C ALA A 207 10.66 13.21 6.36
N SER A 208 10.52 14.14 7.32
CA SER A 208 10.34 15.56 7.02
C SER A 208 11.55 16.11 6.24
N GLN A 209 12.79 15.81 6.67
CA GLN A 209 13.99 16.27 5.95
C GLN A 209 14.13 15.69 4.53
N VAL A 210 13.85 14.39 4.37
CA VAL A 210 13.85 13.74 3.05
C VAL A 210 12.79 14.39 2.16
N GLY A 211 11.58 14.59 2.69
CA GLY A 211 10.49 15.26 1.99
C GLY A 211 10.88 16.67 1.52
N ASP A 212 11.38 17.50 2.43
CA ASP A 212 11.75 18.89 2.14
C ASP A 212 12.85 18.99 1.08
N VAL A 213 13.88 18.13 1.17
CA VAL A 213 14.98 18.10 0.21
C VAL A 213 14.52 17.62 -1.17
N LEU A 214 13.72 16.56 -1.23
CA LEU A 214 13.28 15.96 -2.49
C LEU A 214 12.21 16.79 -3.20
N LEU A 215 11.28 17.38 -2.44
CA LEU A 215 10.29 18.29 -2.99
C LEU A 215 10.92 19.64 -3.34
N GLY A 216 11.85 20.12 -2.52
CA GLY A 216 12.42 21.47 -2.62
C GLY A 216 11.48 22.57 -2.13
N TRP A 217 10.44 22.21 -1.38
CA TRP A 217 9.47 23.11 -0.76
C TRP A 217 8.78 22.44 0.43
N GLU A 218 8.30 23.25 1.37
CA GLU A 218 7.48 22.81 2.50
C GLU A 218 6.00 23.12 2.24
N GLU A 219 5.14 22.14 2.51
CA GLU A 219 3.70 22.32 2.34
C GLU A 219 3.10 23.24 3.40
N LYS A 220 2.22 24.14 2.97
CA LYS A 220 1.37 24.92 3.86
C LYS A 220 0.15 24.10 4.27
N LEU A 221 0.22 23.46 5.42
CA LEU A 221 -0.83 22.63 5.99
C LEU A 221 -1.95 23.52 6.54
N PRO A 222 -3.16 23.47 5.96
CA PRO A 222 -4.22 24.39 6.32
C PRO A 222 -4.82 24.08 7.69
N LEU A 223 -4.99 25.11 8.51
CA LEU A 223 -5.72 25.09 9.77
C LEU A 223 -7.05 25.86 9.62
N ALA A 224 -7.79 26.03 10.73
CA ALA A 224 -9.01 26.83 10.72
C ALA A 224 -8.70 28.33 10.46
N ASN A 225 -9.68 29.07 9.91
CA ASN A 225 -9.59 30.52 9.68
C ASN A 225 -8.41 30.97 8.80
N GLU A 226 -8.10 30.21 7.75
CA GLU A 226 -7.00 30.49 6.80
C GLU A 226 -5.58 30.49 7.40
N ASP A 227 -5.44 30.06 8.66
CA ASP A 227 -4.12 29.83 9.27
C ASP A 227 -3.46 28.58 8.67
N TYR A 228 -2.14 28.47 8.79
CA TYR A 228 -1.40 27.31 8.33
C TYR A 228 -0.14 27.06 9.17
N LYS A 229 0.33 25.82 9.12
CA LYS A 229 1.66 25.44 9.60
C LYS A 229 2.43 24.72 8.51
N THR A 230 3.74 24.66 8.69
CA THR A 230 4.66 23.91 7.83
C THR A 230 5.27 22.74 8.61
N PRO A 231 5.76 21.68 7.95
CA PRO A 231 6.39 20.54 8.62
C PRO A 231 7.51 20.94 9.58
N SER A 232 8.33 21.94 9.25
CA SER A 232 9.42 22.44 10.09
C SER A 232 8.95 23.05 11.42
N GLN A 233 7.71 23.55 11.48
CA GLN A 233 7.07 24.06 12.68
C GLN A 233 6.40 22.96 13.53
N LEU A 234 6.25 21.75 12.99
CA LEU A 234 5.57 20.62 13.61
C LEU A 234 6.60 19.56 13.99
N LYS A 235 7.19 19.69 15.16
CA LYS A 235 8.28 18.79 15.58
C LYS A 235 7.78 17.36 15.86
N PRO A 236 8.62 16.34 15.64
CA PRO A 236 8.37 15.00 16.14
C PRO A 236 8.10 14.99 17.65
N GLY A 237 7.17 14.15 18.08
CA GLY A 237 6.77 13.99 19.48
C GLY A 237 5.85 15.10 20.02
N GLU A 238 5.49 16.08 19.19
CA GLU A 238 4.73 17.29 19.60
C GLU A 238 3.46 17.52 18.75
N ARG A 239 2.99 16.50 18.01
CA ARG A 239 1.87 16.63 17.04
C ARG A 239 0.49 16.19 17.58
N THR A 240 0.39 15.65 18.79
CA THR A 240 -0.87 15.11 19.33
C THR A 240 -2.02 16.12 19.31
N GLU A 241 -1.80 17.33 19.86
CA GLU A 241 -2.85 18.35 19.94
C GLU A 241 -3.32 18.82 18.56
N ILE A 242 -2.40 18.96 17.61
CA ILE A 242 -2.75 19.41 16.26
C ILE A 242 -3.50 18.32 15.49
N ALA A 243 -3.08 17.06 15.62
CA ALA A 243 -3.77 15.90 15.05
C ALA A 243 -5.22 15.82 15.57
N GLU A 244 -5.42 15.95 16.89
CA GLU A 244 -6.75 15.83 17.48
C GLU A 244 -7.65 17.04 17.14
N LYS A 245 -7.19 18.24 17.51
CA LYS A 245 -8.04 19.45 17.47
C LYS A 245 -8.22 19.99 16.07
N PHE A 246 -7.16 20.02 15.26
CA PHE A 246 -7.19 20.65 13.94
C PHE A 246 -7.40 19.65 12.81
N ALA A 247 -6.95 18.41 12.93
CA ALA A 247 -7.21 17.37 11.93
C ALA A 247 -8.39 16.45 12.29
N GLY A 248 -8.78 16.35 13.56
CA GLY A 248 -9.90 15.49 13.96
C GLY A 248 -9.55 14.01 14.01
N LEU A 249 -8.26 13.67 13.97
CA LEU A 249 -7.78 12.30 13.96
C LEU A 249 -8.08 11.63 15.31
N THR A 250 -8.05 10.29 15.32
CA THR A 250 -8.58 9.46 16.43
C THR A 250 -7.52 8.59 17.11
N ALA A 251 -6.33 8.43 16.50
CA ALA A 251 -5.24 7.58 17.02
C ALA A 251 -4.84 7.86 18.48
N MET A 252 -5.04 9.10 18.97
CA MET A 252 -4.70 9.53 20.32
C MET A 252 -5.84 9.42 21.35
N LEU A 253 -7.04 9.01 20.95
CA LEU A 253 -8.19 8.94 21.85
C LEU A 253 -7.97 7.86 22.93
N TYR A 254 -8.64 8.01 24.07
CA TYR A 254 -8.66 7.07 25.21
C TYR A 254 -7.30 6.86 25.93
N ASP A 255 -6.68 7.95 26.39
CA ASP A 255 -5.46 7.94 27.21
C ASP A 255 -4.22 7.33 26.51
N LYS A 256 -4.21 7.35 25.17
CA LYS A 256 -3.05 6.98 24.33
C LYS A 256 -2.45 8.19 23.61
N PRO A 257 -2.11 9.31 24.29
CA PRO A 257 -1.64 10.52 23.62
C PRO A 257 -0.35 10.32 22.81
N ASP A 258 0.41 9.27 23.15
CA ASP A 258 1.67 8.92 22.49
C ASP A 258 1.48 8.34 21.07
N LYS A 259 0.30 7.82 20.72
CA LYS A 259 0.05 7.20 19.40
C LYS A 259 0.00 8.18 18.23
N ALA A 260 -0.28 9.46 18.49
CA ALA A 260 -0.33 10.50 17.44
C ALA A 260 0.69 11.62 17.65
N LYS A 261 1.66 11.41 18.54
CA LYS A 261 2.68 12.42 18.85
C LYS A 261 3.55 12.76 17.64
N SER A 262 3.60 11.85 16.67
CA SER A 262 4.38 11.93 15.45
C SER A 262 3.57 11.42 14.25
N HIS A 263 2.49 12.12 13.92
CA HIS A 263 1.67 11.85 12.74
C HIS A 263 2.28 12.51 11.47
N LEU A 264 2.26 11.84 10.32
CA LEU A 264 2.60 12.42 9.01
C LEU A 264 1.48 13.36 8.56
N PHE A 265 1.79 14.56 8.08
CA PHE A 265 0.76 15.48 7.61
C PHE A 265 0.96 15.94 6.18
N SER A 266 2.20 16.27 5.83
CA SER A 266 2.52 16.79 4.51
C SER A 266 2.72 15.71 3.47
N LEU A 267 2.49 16.06 2.21
CA LEU A 267 2.75 15.20 1.08
C LEU A 267 4.21 14.73 1.03
N GLY A 268 5.15 15.62 1.38
CA GLY A 268 6.58 15.30 1.47
C GLY A 268 6.88 14.22 2.51
N GLU A 269 6.21 14.26 3.66
CA GLU A 269 6.35 13.25 4.70
C GLU A 269 5.80 11.88 4.26
N TYR A 270 4.64 11.83 3.61
CA TYR A 270 4.09 10.58 3.07
C TYR A 270 4.98 9.98 1.95
N TYR A 271 5.48 10.80 1.02
CA TYR A 271 6.42 10.33 0.01
C TYR A 271 7.71 9.79 0.64
N ALA A 272 8.26 10.51 1.60
CA ALA A 272 9.46 10.08 2.32
C ALA A 272 9.23 8.80 3.10
N ALA A 273 8.07 8.61 3.74
CA ALA A 273 7.74 7.39 4.47
C ALA A 273 7.78 6.16 3.55
N TYR A 274 7.21 6.23 2.34
CA TYR A 274 7.31 5.15 1.36
C TYR A 274 8.77 4.90 0.92
N LEU A 275 9.55 5.95 0.65
CA LEU A 275 10.96 5.79 0.27
C LEU A 275 11.78 5.12 1.38
N LEU A 276 11.57 5.54 2.63
CA LEU A 276 12.25 5.02 3.81
C LEU A 276 11.84 3.58 4.16
N ALA A 277 10.60 3.19 3.85
CA ALA A 277 10.10 1.83 4.05
C ALA A 277 10.65 0.82 3.02
N TRP A 278 10.98 1.29 1.81
CA TRP A 278 11.36 0.42 0.68
C TRP A 278 12.83 0.53 0.25
N SER A 279 13.60 1.48 0.78
CA SER A 279 14.95 1.74 0.30
C SER A 279 15.97 2.05 1.40
N PRO A 280 17.20 1.49 1.31
CA PRO A 280 18.30 1.83 2.21
C PRO A 280 18.93 3.21 1.94
N VAL A 281 18.64 3.84 0.79
CA VAL A 281 19.38 4.99 0.25
C VAL A 281 19.47 6.18 1.23
N PHE A 282 18.39 6.48 1.95
CA PHE A 282 18.35 7.64 2.83
C PHE A 282 18.85 7.35 4.25
N TRP A 283 19.12 6.09 4.59
CA TRP A 283 19.39 5.71 5.98
C TRP A 283 20.78 6.09 6.46
N GLY A 284 21.81 6.08 5.58
CA GLY A 284 23.10 6.79 5.72
C GLY A 284 23.70 6.92 7.14
N ASN A 285 24.43 8.03 7.39
CA ASN A 285 24.95 8.34 8.73
C ASN A 285 23.79 8.64 9.70
N THR A 286 23.87 8.01 10.87
CA THR A 286 22.83 7.78 11.88
C THR A 286 22.16 9.03 12.45
N PHE A 287 21.07 8.82 13.18
CA PHE A 287 20.33 9.86 13.90
C PHE A 287 21.23 10.71 14.80
N PRO A 288 20.88 11.99 15.03
CA PRO A 288 21.51 12.80 16.07
C PRO A 288 21.30 12.15 17.44
N ASP A 289 22.26 12.36 18.35
CA ASP A 289 22.14 11.97 19.76
C ASP A 289 20.87 12.60 20.35
N GLY A 290 20.11 11.83 21.13
CA GLY A 290 18.89 12.29 21.76
C GLY A 290 19.09 13.54 22.62
N GLN A 291 20.27 13.73 23.23
CA GLN A 291 20.62 14.94 24.00
C GLN A 291 20.74 16.19 23.12
N ALA A 292 21.02 16.03 21.82
CA ALA A 292 21.04 17.12 20.86
C ALA A 292 19.62 17.54 20.43
N ILE A 293 18.62 16.66 20.62
CA ILE A 293 17.22 16.88 20.20
C ILE A 293 16.34 17.28 21.39
N HIS A 294 16.53 16.66 22.56
CA HIS A 294 15.70 16.85 23.73
C HIS A 294 16.53 17.19 24.98
N GLN A 295 15.97 18.05 25.83
CA GLN A 295 16.54 18.36 27.15
C GLN A 295 16.01 17.45 28.26
N ASP A 296 14.80 16.89 28.09
CA ASP A 296 14.18 15.98 29.06
C ASP A 296 14.83 14.58 28.96
N PRO A 297 15.45 14.06 30.04
CA PRO A 297 16.07 12.74 30.04
C PRO A 297 15.15 11.58 29.62
N LYS A 298 13.83 11.68 29.87
CA LYS A 298 12.87 10.66 29.43
C LYS A 298 12.71 10.66 27.91
N LYS A 299 12.58 11.84 27.30
CA LYS A 299 12.48 12.00 25.85
C LYS A 299 13.79 11.60 25.16
N VAL A 300 14.95 11.92 25.75
CA VAL A 300 16.25 11.43 25.26
C VAL A 300 16.28 9.90 25.22
N LYS A 301 15.93 9.24 26.33
CA LYS A 301 15.92 7.77 26.39
C LYS A 301 14.94 7.15 25.39
N TYR A 302 13.80 7.80 25.17
CA TYR A 302 12.79 7.36 24.21
C TYR A 302 13.30 7.47 22.77
N TRP A 303 13.87 8.62 22.40
CA TRP A 303 14.52 8.85 21.11
C TRP A 303 15.59 7.81 20.80
N GLU A 304 16.51 7.56 21.74
CA GLU A 304 17.59 6.58 21.57
C GLU A 304 17.06 5.15 21.33
N LYS A 305 15.98 4.78 22.03
CA LYS A 305 15.33 3.48 21.85
C LYS A 305 14.76 3.36 20.44
N GLU A 306 13.95 4.32 20.00
CA GLU A 306 13.34 4.28 18.68
C GLU A 306 14.39 4.39 17.57
N ALA A 307 15.41 5.24 17.74
CA ALA A 307 16.50 5.39 16.79
C ALA A 307 17.23 4.06 16.54
N LYS A 308 17.43 3.27 17.61
CA LYS A 308 17.98 1.91 17.50
C LYS A 308 17.04 0.98 16.73
N GLU A 309 15.75 0.95 17.06
CA GLU A 309 14.76 0.09 16.40
C GLU A 309 14.65 0.41 14.90
N ILE A 310 14.66 1.69 14.54
CA ILE A 310 14.64 2.14 13.14
C ILE A 310 15.95 1.79 12.43
N ALA A 311 17.11 1.92 13.09
CA ALA A 311 18.39 1.52 12.51
C ALA A 311 18.45 0.00 12.23
N GLU A 312 17.91 -0.82 13.14
CA GLU A 312 17.78 -2.26 12.95
C GLU A 312 16.87 -2.60 11.76
N PHE A 313 15.71 -1.94 11.64
CA PHE A 313 14.82 -2.06 10.47
C PHE A 313 15.54 -1.69 9.16
N ALA A 314 16.22 -0.54 9.14
CA ALA A 314 16.93 -0.03 7.97
C ALA A 314 18.06 -0.96 7.50
N SER A 315 18.74 -1.65 8.42
CA SER A 315 19.89 -2.51 8.13
C SER A 315 19.57 -3.70 7.20
N GLU A 316 18.30 -4.11 7.14
CA GLU A 316 17.84 -5.26 6.36
C GLU A 316 17.11 -4.86 5.06
N LEU A 317 16.93 -3.55 4.80
CA LEU A 317 16.18 -3.05 3.63
C LEU A 317 16.80 -3.41 2.29
N TRP A 318 18.12 -3.66 2.23
CA TRP A 318 18.76 -4.09 0.99
C TRP A 318 18.25 -5.48 0.54
N LYS A 319 17.94 -6.38 1.49
CA LYS A 319 17.33 -7.70 1.20
C LYS A 319 15.92 -7.53 0.70
N VAL A 320 15.14 -6.64 1.32
CA VAL A 320 13.78 -6.32 0.86
C VAL A 320 13.81 -5.77 -0.56
N ARG A 321 14.71 -4.83 -0.86
CA ARG A 321 14.90 -4.26 -2.19
C ARG A 321 15.26 -5.34 -3.23
N ARG A 322 16.21 -6.24 -2.92
CA ARG A 322 16.57 -7.37 -3.79
C ARG A 322 15.39 -8.31 -3.99
N ALA A 323 14.67 -8.67 -2.94
CA ALA A 323 13.50 -9.56 -3.01
C ALA A 323 12.38 -8.99 -3.88
N ILE A 324 11.89 -7.77 -3.62
CA ILE A 324 10.74 -7.19 -4.35
C ILE A 324 11.07 -6.77 -5.79
N ALA A 325 12.35 -6.69 -6.15
CA ALA A 325 12.78 -6.61 -7.54
C ALA A 325 12.59 -7.93 -8.30
N ASN A 326 12.44 -9.07 -7.61
CA ASN A 326 12.49 -10.44 -8.16
C ASN A 326 11.19 -11.25 -7.93
N VAL A 327 10.13 -10.62 -7.43
CA VAL A 327 8.83 -11.26 -7.22
C VAL A 327 7.71 -10.25 -7.43
N SER A 328 6.65 -10.67 -8.11
CA SER A 328 5.50 -9.82 -8.39
C SER A 328 4.85 -9.41 -7.08
N THR A 329 4.88 -8.12 -6.78
CA THR A 329 4.50 -7.52 -5.50
C THR A 329 3.23 -6.71 -5.69
N TYR A 330 2.14 -7.24 -5.16
CA TYR A 330 0.81 -6.64 -5.21
C TYR A 330 0.44 -6.11 -3.84
N THR A 331 -0.17 -4.93 -3.79
CA THR A 331 -0.50 -4.25 -2.53
C THR A 331 -1.94 -3.74 -2.50
N ILE A 332 -2.45 -3.48 -1.31
CA ILE A 332 -3.69 -2.75 -1.08
C ILE A 332 -3.51 -1.83 0.13
N CYS A 333 -4.08 -0.62 0.07
CA CYS A 333 -3.99 0.38 1.14
C CYS A 333 -4.82 -0.07 2.34
N ASP A 334 -4.30 0.16 3.54
CA ASP A 334 -5.09 0.06 4.77
C ASP A 334 -5.26 1.43 5.46
N ASP A 335 -5.80 1.43 6.67
CA ASP A 335 -5.94 2.65 7.45
C ASP A 335 -4.59 3.23 7.89
N HIS A 336 -3.63 2.46 8.41
CA HIS A 336 -2.35 3.03 8.83
C HIS A 336 -1.52 3.60 7.67
N ASP A 337 -1.77 3.22 6.41
CA ASP A 337 -1.21 3.94 5.25
C ASP A 337 -1.67 5.42 5.18
N VAL A 338 -2.81 5.74 5.80
CA VAL A 338 -3.42 7.08 5.89
C VAL A 338 -3.36 7.60 7.34
N THR A 339 -4.16 7.01 8.23
CA THR A 339 -4.26 7.26 9.67
C THR A 339 -5.14 6.16 10.30
N ASP A 340 -4.92 5.86 11.59
CA ASP A 340 -5.80 5.01 12.42
C ASP A 340 -7.29 5.32 12.17
N ASP A 341 -8.12 4.27 12.10
CA ASP A 341 -9.57 4.33 11.89
C ASP A 341 -10.02 4.96 10.55
N TRP A 342 -9.17 5.05 9.53
CA TRP A 342 -9.52 5.70 8.26
C TRP A 342 -10.83 5.16 7.67
N TYR A 343 -11.83 6.06 7.56
CA TYR A 343 -13.20 5.77 7.10
C TYR A 343 -13.98 4.72 7.92
N LEU A 344 -13.55 4.44 9.16
CA LEU A 344 -14.13 3.41 10.01
C LEU A 344 -15.66 3.51 10.15
N ASN A 345 -16.18 4.70 10.46
CA ASN A 345 -17.62 4.94 10.62
C ASN A 345 -18.01 6.37 10.20
N ARG A 346 -19.31 6.69 10.24
CA ARG A 346 -19.82 8.02 9.86
C ARG A 346 -19.26 9.13 10.74
N GLU A 347 -19.09 8.87 12.03
CA GLU A 347 -18.53 9.83 12.99
C GLU A 347 -17.10 10.22 12.62
N TRP A 348 -16.25 9.23 12.29
CA TRP A 348 -14.89 9.48 11.81
C TRP A 348 -14.89 10.35 10.56
N CYS A 349 -15.73 10.01 9.57
CA CYS A 349 -15.86 10.76 8.33
C CYS A 349 -16.25 12.22 8.60
N HIS A 350 -17.22 12.45 9.48
CA HIS A 350 -17.66 13.80 9.85
C HIS A 350 -16.57 14.56 10.59
N ARG A 351 -15.90 13.93 11.55
CA ARG A 351 -14.88 14.54 12.40
C ARG A 351 -13.62 14.95 11.64
N VAL A 352 -13.15 14.11 10.70
CA VAL A 352 -11.89 14.32 9.98
C VAL A 352 -12.12 15.10 8.69
N LEU A 353 -13.09 14.71 7.84
CA LEU A 353 -13.26 15.31 6.53
C LEU A 353 -13.82 16.73 6.57
N SER A 354 -14.52 17.11 7.65
CA SER A 354 -15.01 18.49 7.83
C SER A 354 -13.90 19.49 8.20
N LYS A 355 -12.72 18.99 8.62
CA LYS A 355 -11.61 19.85 9.02
C LYS A 355 -10.61 20.04 7.88
N PRO A 356 -10.13 21.27 7.61
CA PRO A 356 -9.16 21.53 6.54
C PRO A 356 -7.90 20.67 6.62
N LEU A 357 -7.30 20.56 7.82
CA LEU A 357 -6.10 19.75 8.01
C LEU A 357 -6.40 18.26 7.81
N GLY A 358 -7.45 17.73 8.42
CA GLY A 358 -7.82 16.31 8.33
C GLY A 358 -8.08 15.89 6.88
N ARG A 359 -8.83 16.71 6.14
CA ARG A 359 -9.04 16.52 4.71
C ARG A 359 -7.74 16.57 3.90
N ARG A 360 -6.83 17.50 4.21
CA ARG A 360 -5.53 17.61 3.52
C ARG A 360 -4.64 16.39 3.79
N VAL A 361 -4.64 15.87 5.01
CA VAL A 361 -3.90 14.65 5.39
C VAL A 361 -4.39 13.45 4.57
N VAL A 362 -5.71 13.23 4.50
CA VAL A 362 -6.30 12.17 3.68
C VAL A 362 -5.93 12.34 2.19
N GLN A 363 -6.02 13.57 1.66
CA GLN A 363 -5.59 13.86 0.28
C GLN A 363 -4.12 13.49 0.05
N ASN A 364 -3.23 13.90 0.96
CA ASN A 364 -1.80 13.68 0.82
C ASN A 364 -1.45 12.19 0.88
N ALA A 365 -2.05 11.46 1.81
CA ALA A 365 -1.86 10.01 1.94
C ALA A 365 -2.37 9.25 0.70
N MET A 366 -3.60 9.53 0.25
CA MET A 366 -4.18 8.86 -0.91
C MET A 366 -3.43 9.19 -2.21
N LEU A 367 -2.95 10.43 -2.35
CA LEU A 367 -2.09 10.81 -3.48
C LEU A 367 -0.76 10.06 -3.44
N ALA A 368 -0.14 9.92 -2.27
CA ALA A 368 1.07 9.12 -2.10
C ALA A 368 0.81 7.64 -2.43
N TYR A 369 -0.26 7.04 -1.93
CA TYR A 369 -0.63 5.67 -2.26
C TYR A 369 -0.84 5.49 -3.77
N ALA A 370 -1.51 6.45 -4.44
CA ALA A 370 -1.70 6.39 -5.89
C ALA A 370 -0.37 6.30 -6.65
N ILE A 371 0.58 7.15 -6.30
CA ILE A 371 1.87 7.31 -6.99
C ILE A 371 2.84 6.17 -6.67
N PHE A 372 2.86 5.71 -5.41
CA PHE A 372 3.85 4.73 -4.92
C PHE A 372 3.37 3.28 -4.99
N GLN A 373 2.05 3.04 -5.03
CA GLN A 373 1.47 1.71 -4.98
C GLN A 373 0.49 1.46 -6.15
N ALA A 374 -0.58 2.25 -6.24
CA ALA A 374 -1.69 1.96 -7.16
C ALA A 374 -1.28 2.00 -8.63
N TRP A 375 -0.37 2.90 -9.01
CA TRP A 375 0.17 3.00 -10.36
C TRP A 375 0.82 1.69 -10.82
N GLY A 376 1.59 1.04 -9.95
CA GLY A 376 2.16 -0.27 -10.22
C GLY A 376 1.13 -1.40 -10.22
N ASN A 377 0.11 -1.32 -9.37
CA ASN A 377 -0.95 -2.34 -9.26
C ASN A 377 -1.87 -2.35 -10.48
N THR A 378 -2.19 -1.18 -11.03
CA THR A 378 -3.18 -0.99 -12.10
C THR A 378 -2.65 -0.05 -13.18
N PRO A 379 -1.52 -0.39 -13.84
CA PRO A 379 -0.86 0.47 -14.81
C PRO A 379 -1.79 0.98 -15.90
N GLU A 380 -2.81 0.19 -16.28
CA GLU A 380 -3.83 0.54 -17.25
C GLU A 380 -4.61 1.82 -16.90
N GLN A 381 -4.86 2.09 -15.62
CA GLN A 381 -5.53 3.31 -15.16
C GLN A 381 -4.67 4.57 -15.34
N PHE A 382 -3.36 4.41 -15.58
CA PHE A 382 -2.36 5.46 -15.68
C PHE A 382 -1.80 5.55 -17.11
N THR A 383 -2.66 5.34 -18.12
CA THR A 383 -2.32 5.48 -19.54
C THR A 383 -3.46 6.18 -20.28
N ASN A 384 -3.21 6.65 -21.51
CA ASN A 384 -4.25 7.04 -22.48
C ASN A 384 -5.36 7.98 -21.94
N GLU A 385 -5.00 8.99 -21.14
CA GLU A 385 -5.95 9.94 -20.52
C GLU A 385 -6.97 9.33 -19.52
N GLU A 386 -6.76 8.11 -19.07
CA GLU A 386 -7.51 7.55 -17.94
C GLU A 386 -7.24 8.37 -16.65
N THR A 387 -8.09 8.17 -15.64
CA THR A 387 -8.07 9.01 -14.42
C THR A 387 -6.72 9.02 -13.72
N GLY A 388 -6.00 7.89 -13.68
CA GLY A 388 -4.67 7.83 -13.09
C GLY A 388 -3.66 8.70 -13.84
N GLU A 389 -3.71 8.76 -15.18
CA GLU A 389 -2.82 9.62 -15.97
C GLU A 389 -3.10 11.10 -15.69
N LYS A 390 -4.38 11.47 -15.61
CA LYS A 390 -4.80 12.83 -15.24
C LYS A 390 -4.37 13.19 -13.81
N LEU A 391 -4.43 12.23 -12.88
CA LEU A 391 -3.94 12.44 -11.52
C LEU A 391 -2.43 12.67 -11.49
N LEU A 392 -1.64 11.94 -12.28
CA LEU A 392 -0.19 12.15 -12.37
C LEU A 392 0.15 13.55 -12.89
N GLN A 393 -0.55 14.01 -13.93
CA GLN A 393 -0.41 15.37 -14.45
C GLN A 393 -0.81 16.44 -13.42
N ALA A 394 -1.88 16.17 -12.65
CA ALA A 394 -2.29 17.04 -11.56
C ALA A 394 -1.25 17.06 -10.42
N ALA A 395 -0.64 15.92 -10.09
CA ALA A 395 0.41 15.81 -9.08
C ALA A 395 1.67 16.61 -9.45
N GLU A 396 2.07 16.58 -10.72
CA GLU A 396 3.18 17.40 -11.22
C GLU A 396 2.86 18.90 -11.09
N LYS A 397 1.68 19.34 -11.56
CA LYS A 397 1.23 20.73 -11.41
C LYS A 397 1.11 21.16 -9.95
N TRP A 398 0.66 20.24 -9.09
CA TRP A 398 0.57 20.45 -7.65
C TRP A 398 1.94 20.74 -7.05
N SER A 399 2.94 19.94 -7.41
CA SER A 399 4.33 20.13 -6.98
C SER A 399 4.91 21.45 -7.51
N ILE A 400 4.68 21.78 -8.78
CA ILE A 400 5.09 23.07 -9.37
C ILE A 400 4.47 24.25 -8.60
N SER A 401 3.20 24.15 -8.22
CA SER A 401 2.50 25.17 -7.42
C SER A 401 2.91 25.19 -5.94
N ARG A 402 3.76 24.26 -5.49
CA ARG A 402 4.12 24.06 -4.09
C ARG A 402 2.90 23.86 -3.19
N GLY A 403 1.91 23.11 -3.69
CA GLY A 403 0.68 22.79 -2.99
C GLY A 403 -0.28 23.96 -2.75
N THR A 404 -0.24 25.01 -3.59
CA THR A 404 -1.06 26.22 -3.42
C THR A 404 -2.16 26.41 -4.45
N ASP A 405 -2.13 25.70 -5.59
CA ASP A 405 -3.15 25.84 -6.64
C ASP A 405 -4.44 25.12 -6.27
N LYS A 406 -5.48 25.90 -5.94
CA LYS A 406 -6.80 25.39 -5.53
C LYS A 406 -7.57 24.67 -6.62
N VAL A 407 -7.32 24.99 -7.90
CA VAL A 407 -7.96 24.29 -9.02
C VAL A 407 -7.37 22.88 -9.13
N ILE A 408 -6.04 22.77 -9.01
CA ILE A 408 -5.35 21.47 -9.01
C ILE A 408 -5.71 20.65 -7.76
N GLU A 409 -5.83 21.27 -6.59
CA GLU A 409 -6.31 20.61 -5.36
C GLU A 409 -7.69 19.98 -5.58
N ALA A 410 -8.63 20.73 -6.16
CA ALA A 410 -9.97 20.23 -6.48
C ALA A 410 -9.93 19.05 -7.46
N GLN A 411 -9.07 19.10 -8.48
CA GLN A 411 -8.88 17.98 -9.42
C GLN A 411 -8.32 16.73 -8.72
N ILE A 412 -7.31 16.89 -7.87
CA ILE A 412 -6.70 15.78 -7.12
C ILE A 412 -7.74 15.12 -6.21
N THR A 413 -8.43 15.90 -5.37
CA THR A 413 -9.45 15.35 -4.46
C THR A 413 -10.57 14.63 -5.21
N LYS A 414 -10.97 15.17 -6.36
CA LYS A 414 -11.96 14.56 -7.25
C LYS A 414 -11.49 13.22 -7.83
N TYR A 415 -10.29 13.14 -8.39
CA TYR A 415 -9.76 11.88 -8.94
C TYR A 415 -9.54 10.80 -7.86
N LEU A 416 -9.15 11.21 -6.65
CA LEU A 416 -8.98 10.33 -5.49
C LEU A 416 -10.32 9.90 -4.86
N GLY A 417 -11.44 10.54 -5.22
CA GLY A 417 -12.75 10.23 -4.67
C GLY A 417 -12.95 10.71 -3.24
N ILE A 418 -12.34 11.83 -2.85
CA ILE A 418 -12.60 12.45 -1.53
C ILE A 418 -13.89 13.29 -1.64
N PRO A 419 -14.96 12.98 -0.88
CA PRO A 419 -16.28 13.58 -1.08
C PRO A 419 -16.23 15.10 -0.88
N PRO A 420 -16.94 15.91 -1.68
CA PRO A 420 -17.02 17.35 -1.44
C PRO A 420 -17.73 17.65 -0.11
N ILE A 421 -17.57 18.88 0.38
CA ILE A 421 -18.25 19.35 1.58
C ILE A 421 -19.61 19.93 1.20
N ASP A 422 -20.63 19.59 1.96
CA ASP A 422 -21.93 20.25 1.92
C ASP A 422 -21.83 21.61 2.61
N LEU A 423 -22.12 22.69 1.85
CA LEU A 423 -21.94 24.06 2.34
C LEU A 423 -22.94 24.46 3.43
N GLN A 424 -24.07 23.76 3.58
CA GLN A 424 -25.07 24.06 4.60
C GLN A 424 -24.69 23.44 5.94
N THR A 425 -24.18 22.21 5.91
CA THR A 425 -23.87 21.45 7.13
C THR A 425 -22.40 21.51 7.52
N GLY A 426 -21.49 21.83 6.59
CA GLY A 426 -20.05 21.75 6.79
C GLY A 426 -19.50 20.32 6.85
N LEU A 427 -20.32 19.32 6.51
CA LEU A 427 -19.99 17.91 6.57
C LEU A 427 -19.69 17.34 5.17
N PRO A 428 -18.95 16.21 5.05
CA PRO A 428 -18.79 15.54 3.77
C PRO A 428 -20.15 15.10 3.21
N LYS A 429 -20.36 15.31 1.90
CA LYS A 429 -21.59 14.86 1.24
C LYS A 429 -21.73 13.34 1.31
N GLN A 430 -22.97 12.90 1.49
CA GLN A 430 -23.33 11.49 1.54
C GLN A 430 -24.58 11.26 0.70
N LYS A 431 -24.71 10.06 0.14
CA LYS A 431 -25.90 9.60 -0.58
C LYS A 431 -26.25 8.18 -0.18
N LEU A 432 -27.47 7.76 -0.49
CA LEU A 432 -27.89 6.38 -0.26
C LEU A 432 -27.42 5.48 -1.39
N ASP A 433 -26.90 4.31 -1.02
CA ASP A 433 -26.75 3.14 -1.87
C ASP A 433 -27.67 2.05 -1.30
N GLU A 434 -28.82 1.89 -1.93
CA GLU A 434 -29.98 1.15 -1.38
C GLU A 434 -30.36 1.65 0.03
N ASN A 435 -30.02 0.89 1.07
CA ASN A 435 -30.41 1.14 2.46
C ASN A 435 -29.26 1.62 3.36
N VAL A 436 -28.06 1.87 2.81
CA VAL A 436 -26.90 2.37 3.55
C VAL A 436 -26.43 3.72 3.02
N TRP A 437 -25.85 4.56 3.88
CA TRP A 437 -25.18 5.79 3.48
C TRP A 437 -23.79 5.47 2.93
N ILE A 438 -23.42 6.07 1.81
CA ILE A 438 -22.06 6.07 1.28
C ILE A 438 -21.55 7.51 1.16
N LEU A 439 -20.23 7.69 1.16
CA LEU A 439 -19.64 8.99 0.83
C LEU A 439 -20.01 9.32 -0.62
N ASP A 440 -20.55 10.52 -0.84
CA ASP A 440 -20.90 10.96 -2.19
C ASP A 440 -19.65 11.46 -2.90
N ARG A 441 -19.17 10.65 -3.84
CA ARG A 441 -17.96 10.90 -4.61
C ARG A 441 -18.28 11.24 -6.07
N ASP A 442 -19.56 11.38 -6.39
CA ASP A 442 -19.98 11.72 -7.74
C ASP A 442 -19.67 13.18 -8.03
N ASP A 443 -19.16 13.43 -9.22
CA ASP A 443 -19.00 14.80 -9.73
C ASP A 443 -20.03 15.09 -10.83
N ALA A 444 -20.40 16.36 -10.99
CA ALA A 444 -21.40 16.79 -11.96
C ALA A 444 -21.03 16.42 -13.40
N ASP A 445 -19.73 16.36 -13.71
CA ASP A 445 -19.23 15.96 -15.03
C ASP A 445 -19.01 14.44 -15.18
N ARG A 446 -19.37 13.64 -14.17
CA ARG A 446 -19.23 12.18 -14.13
C ARG A 446 -17.79 11.69 -14.33
N THR A 447 -16.83 12.45 -13.83
CA THR A 447 -15.42 12.02 -13.79
C THR A 447 -15.29 10.65 -13.13
N LYS A 448 -14.61 9.73 -13.82
CA LYS A 448 -14.25 8.43 -13.26
C LYS A 448 -13.23 8.61 -12.13
N LEU A 449 -13.41 7.87 -11.05
CA LEU A 449 -12.48 7.84 -9.92
C LEU A 449 -11.40 6.78 -10.15
N ILE A 450 -10.24 6.96 -9.53
CA ILE A 450 -9.27 5.86 -9.41
C ILE A 450 -9.92 4.70 -8.66
N GLN A 451 -9.80 3.50 -9.22
CA GLN A 451 -10.22 2.27 -8.57
C GLN A 451 -9.04 1.67 -7.82
N TRP A 452 -9.21 1.43 -6.52
CA TRP A 452 -8.18 0.83 -5.67
C TRP A 452 -8.24 -0.69 -5.66
N HIS A 453 -9.43 -1.25 -5.92
CA HIS A 453 -9.63 -2.69 -6.11
C HIS A 453 -9.20 -3.11 -7.52
N TYR A 454 -8.74 -4.35 -7.66
CA TYR A 454 -8.31 -4.89 -8.95
C TYR A 454 -8.29 -6.41 -8.96
N THR A 455 -8.19 -6.99 -10.16
CA THR A 455 -8.15 -8.44 -10.34
C THR A 455 -6.87 -8.86 -11.05
N ILE A 456 -6.26 -9.94 -10.59
CA ILE A 456 -5.12 -10.60 -11.23
C ILE A 456 -5.62 -11.94 -11.77
N ARG A 457 -5.47 -12.17 -13.07
CA ARG A 457 -5.95 -13.38 -13.74
C ARG A 457 -4.76 -14.22 -14.18
N SER A 458 -4.35 -15.14 -13.32
CA SER A 458 -3.26 -16.06 -13.59
C SER A 458 -3.71 -17.22 -14.50
N PHE A 459 -2.84 -18.21 -14.72
CA PHE A 459 -3.10 -19.36 -15.57
C PHE A 459 -4.23 -20.25 -15.02
N ARG A 460 -4.15 -20.64 -13.75
CA ARG A 460 -5.10 -21.55 -13.06
C ARG A 460 -5.83 -20.95 -11.86
N HIS A 461 -5.42 -19.77 -11.40
CA HIS A 461 -6.07 -19.06 -10.31
C HIS A 461 -6.39 -17.61 -10.70
N GLU A 462 -7.30 -17.02 -9.96
CA GLU A 462 -7.53 -15.58 -9.98
C GLU A 462 -7.35 -15.02 -8.56
N VAL A 463 -7.01 -13.74 -8.48
CA VAL A 463 -6.96 -13.00 -7.22
C VAL A 463 -7.79 -11.74 -7.36
N ILE A 464 -8.75 -11.54 -6.46
CA ILE A 464 -9.55 -10.32 -6.36
C ILE A 464 -9.05 -9.53 -5.15
N MET A 465 -8.53 -8.33 -5.39
CA MET A 465 -8.05 -7.42 -4.36
C MET A 465 -9.18 -6.46 -4.00
N LEU A 466 -9.72 -6.55 -2.79
CA LEU A 466 -10.85 -5.70 -2.36
C LEU A 466 -10.37 -4.38 -1.77
N ASP A 467 -11.12 -3.32 -2.04
CA ASP A 467 -11.04 -2.03 -1.37
C ASP A 467 -12.19 -1.92 -0.38
N THR A 468 -11.92 -2.27 0.87
CA THR A 468 -12.87 -2.27 1.98
C THR A 468 -12.87 -0.96 2.78
N ARG A 469 -12.00 0.00 2.44
CA ARG A 469 -11.90 1.29 3.13
C ARG A 469 -12.77 2.34 2.43
N ASN A 470 -12.66 2.48 1.10
CA ASN A 470 -13.37 3.54 0.36
C ASN A 470 -14.79 3.19 -0.08
N TRP A 471 -15.18 1.91 0.01
CA TRP A 471 -16.48 1.41 -0.45
C TRP A 471 -17.41 1.00 0.69
N ARG A 472 -17.23 1.58 1.88
CA ARG A 472 -18.06 1.30 3.05
C ARG A 472 -19.48 1.84 2.89
N GLY A 473 -20.46 1.05 3.33
CA GLY A 473 -21.85 1.44 3.51
C GLY A 473 -22.17 1.64 4.98
N TYR A 474 -22.45 2.85 5.41
CA TYR A 474 -22.73 3.19 6.80
C TYR A 474 -24.21 3.03 7.13
N PRO A 475 -24.57 2.41 8.28
CA PRO A 475 -25.95 2.34 8.73
C PRO A 475 -26.60 3.73 8.87
N GLN A 476 -27.91 3.77 8.68
CA GLN A 476 -28.72 4.99 8.87
C GLN A 476 -28.94 5.35 10.35
N GLY A 477 -28.60 4.44 11.27
CA GLY A 477 -28.67 4.61 12.71
C GLY A 477 -27.62 5.60 13.26
N LYS A 478 -26.97 5.22 14.36
CA LYS A 478 -25.94 6.05 15.00
C LYS A 478 -24.77 6.27 14.04
N THR A 479 -24.11 7.42 14.13
CA THR A 479 -22.90 7.71 13.33
C THR A 479 -21.73 6.79 13.68
N THR A 480 -21.77 6.17 14.86
CA THR A 480 -20.79 5.22 15.38
C THR A 480 -21.10 3.76 15.04
N ASP A 481 -22.23 3.46 14.41
CA ASP A 481 -22.58 2.08 14.07
C ASP A 481 -21.56 1.47 13.08
N PRO A 482 -21.17 0.19 13.25
CA PRO A 482 -20.21 -0.47 12.36
C PRO A 482 -20.67 -0.47 10.89
N PRO A 483 -19.77 -0.20 9.94
CA PRO A 483 -20.12 -0.16 8.53
C PRO A 483 -20.36 -1.56 7.95
N MET A 484 -21.06 -1.58 6.83
CA MET A 484 -20.95 -2.62 5.82
C MET A 484 -19.63 -2.38 5.06
N LEU A 485 -18.64 -3.26 5.19
CA LEU A 485 -17.30 -3.02 4.62
C LEU A 485 -17.29 -2.88 3.08
N LEU A 486 -18.26 -3.50 2.43
CA LEU A 486 -18.61 -3.24 1.04
C LEU A 486 -20.09 -2.84 0.96
N CYS A 487 -20.39 -1.65 0.45
CA CYS A 487 -21.77 -1.23 0.16
C CYS A 487 -22.39 -2.10 -0.96
N PRO A 488 -23.73 -2.06 -1.17
CA PRO A 488 -24.39 -2.87 -2.18
C PRO A 488 -23.79 -2.77 -3.59
N THR A 489 -23.48 -1.56 -4.07
CA THR A 489 -22.81 -1.34 -5.36
C THR A 489 -21.40 -1.95 -5.38
N ALA A 490 -20.67 -1.91 -4.26
CA ALA A 490 -19.32 -2.46 -4.18
C ALA A 490 -19.29 -3.99 -4.30
N PHE A 491 -20.31 -4.70 -3.78
CA PHE A 491 -20.45 -6.14 -4.02
C PHE A 491 -20.54 -6.47 -5.51
N HIS A 492 -21.27 -5.64 -6.27
CA HIS A 492 -21.40 -5.83 -7.70
C HIS A 492 -20.06 -5.56 -8.42
N GLU A 493 -19.47 -4.38 -8.19
CA GLU A 493 -18.27 -3.93 -8.90
C GLU A 493 -17.00 -4.72 -8.52
N GLN A 494 -16.83 -5.10 -7.26
CA GLN A 494 -15.60 -5.73 -6.78
C GLN A 494 -15.63 -7.27 -6.77
N LEU A 495 -16.81 -7.90 -6.82
CA LEU A 495 -16.93 -9.37 -6.76
C LEU A 495 -17.72 -9.94 -7.94
N GLU A 496 -19.00 -9.57 -8.09
CA GLU A 496 -19.87 -10.21 -9.09
C GLU A 496 -19.37 -10.00 -10.52
N LYS A 497 -19.02 -8.76 -10.87
CA LYS A 497 -18.54 -8.38 -12.20
C LYS A 497 -17.15 -8.98 -12.50
N PRO A 498 -16.13 -8.89 -11.62
CA PRO A 498 -14.84 -9.54 -11.85
C PRO A 498 -14.93 -11.05 -12.03
N PHE A 499 -15.76 -11.74 -11.23
CA PHE A 499 -15.98 -13.17 -11.39
C PHE A 499 -16.63 -13.49 -12.75
N ALA A 500 -17.64 -12.73 -13.16
CA ALA A 500 -18.31 -12.91 -14.45
C ALA A 500 -17.35 -12.69 -15.63
N GLU A 501 -16.51 -11.66 -15.53
CA GLU A 501 -15.51 -11.36 -16.54
C GLU A 501 -14.46 -12.49 -16.63
N THR A 502 -13.98 -13.01 -15.50
CA THR A 502 -13.07 -14.16 -15.52
C THR A 502 -13.74 -15.39 -16.15
N ASP A 503 -14.99 -15.68 -15.79
CA ASP A 503 -15.73 -16.81 -16.36
C ASP A 503 -15.80 -16.70 -17.90
N PHE A 504 -16.15 -15.51 -18.40
CA PHE A 504 -16.22 -15.22 -19.84
C PHE A 504 -14.87 -15.39 -20.54
N LEU A 505 -13.81 -14.76 -20.01
CA LEU A 505 -12.47 -14.81 -20.60
C LEU A 505 -11.91 -16.23 -20.64
N LYS A 506 -12.08 -16.99 -19.54
CA LYS A 506 -11.54 -18.35 -19.43
C LYS A 506 -12.33 -19.34 -20.28
N GLN A 507 -13.65 -19.19 -20.38
CA GLN A 507 -14.46 -19.95 -21.33
C GLN A 507 -13.98 -19.75 -22.77
N LYS A 508 -13.71 -18.50 -23.18
CA LYS A 508 -13.17 -18.19 -24.53
C LYS A 508 -11.81 -18.83 -24.79
N GLN A 509 -10.99 -19.00 -23.76
CA GLN A 509 -9.66 -19.62 -23.84
C GLN A 509 -9.68 -21.15 -23.66
N GLY A 510 -10.83 -21.77 -23.41
CA GLY A 510 -10.90 -23.20 -23.07
C GLY A 510 -10.19 -23.56 -21.77
N ARG A 511 -9.98 -22.59 -20.87
CA ARG A 511 -9.29 -22.74 -19.58
C ARG A 511 -10.31 -22.62 -18.43
N LYS A 512 -9.95 -23.11 -17.26
CA LYS A 512 -10.77 -23.01 -16.05
C LYS A 512 -9.92 -22.51 -14.88
N ILE A 513 -10.51 -21.64 -14.05
CA ILE A 513 -9.95 -21.29 -12.74
C ILE A 513 -10.27 -22.41 -11.75
N GLU A 514 -9.23 -22.92 -11.09
CA GLU A 514 -9.30 -24.01 -10.12
C GLU A 514 -9.42 -23.48 -8.68
N ALA A 515 -8.92 -22.27 -8.43
CA ALA A 515 -9.00 -21.60 -7.13
C ALA A 515 -9.14 -20.08 -7.31
N SER A 516 -9.99 -19.46 -6.48
CA SER A 516 -10.11 -18.01 -6.39
C SER A 516 -9.57 -17.54 -5.05
N PHE A 517 -8.63 -16.60 -5.11
CA PHE A 517 -8.15 -15.88 -3.94
C PHE A 517 -8.89 -14.55 -3.85
N VAL A 518 -9.23 -14.14 -2.63
CA VAL A 518 -9.76 -12.81 -2.34
C VAL A 518 -8.90 -12.20 -1.26
N VAL A 519 -8.26 -11.07 -1.56
CA VAL A 519 -7.46 -10.32 -0.59
C VAL A 519 -8.37 -9.29 0.05
N VAL A 520 -8.41 -9.32 1.38
CA VAL A 520 -9.23 -8.43 2.20
C VAL A 520 -8.27 -7.76 3.19
N PRO A 521 -8.12 -6.42 3.17
CA PRO A 521 -7.23 -5.74 4.11
C PRO A 521 -7.57 -6.07 5.57
N THR A 522 -8.88 -6.02 5.87
CA THR A 522 -9.40 -6.33 7.20
C THR A 522 -9.57 -7.83 7.44
N ASN A 523 -9.58 -8.21 8.71
CA ASN A 523 -9.84 -9.58 9.11
C ASN A 523 -11.30 -10.00 8.88
N LEU A 524 -11.50 -11.14 8.20
CA LEU A 524 -12.83 -11.63 7.85
C LEU A 524 -13.53 -12.32 9.05
N VAL A 525 -12.95 -13.40 9.57
CA VAL A 525 -13.42 -14.09 10.78
C VAL A 525 -12.38 -13.94 11.88
N SER A 526 -12.78 -13.38 13.02
CA SER A 526 -11.91 -13.24 14.20
C SER A 526 -11.95 -14.48 15.10
N LEU A 527 -10.98 -14.59 16.02
CA LEU A 527 -11.03 -15.61 17.07
C LEU A 527 -12.14 -15.24 18.06
N SER A 528 -12.95 -16.22 18.49
CA SER A 528 -14.14 -16.00 19.32
C SER A 528 -13.92 -15.29 20.67
N VAL A 529 -12.67 -15.19 21.13
CA VAL A 529 -12.28 -14.40 22.31
C VAL A 529 -12.22 -12.91 22.00
N ILE A 530 -11.74 -12.53 20.79
CA ILE A 530 -11.64 -11.16 20.31
C ILE A 530 -13.04 -10.59 20.04
N ASP A 531 -13.91 -11.37 19.40
CA ASP A 531 -15.32 -10.99 19.17
C ASP A 531 -16.03 -10.59 20.49
N LYS A 532 -15.71 -11.24 21.62
CA LYS A 532 -16.30 -10.92 22.94
C LYS A 532 -15.80 -9.58 23.50
N PHE A 533 -14.51 -9.27 23.36
CA PHE A 533 -13.95 -8.00 23.81
C PHE A 533 -14.46 -6.84 22.94
N GLN A 534 -14.46 -7.01 21.63
CA GLN A 534 -14.98 -6.03 20.68
C GLN A 534 -16.49 -5.78 20.89
N SER A 535 -17.29 -6.83 21.15
CA SER A 535 -18.73 -6.68 21.48
C SER A 535 -18.96 -5.87 22.76
N LEU A 536 -18.14 -6.08 23.80
CA LEU A 536 -18.24 -5.33 25.07
C LEU A 536 -17.88 -3.85 24.92
N ASP A 537 -16.96 -3.51 24.02
CA ASP A 537 -16.62 -2.12 23.70
C ASP A 537 -17.71 -1.44 22.85
N LEU A 538 -18.33 -2.18 21.92
CA LEU A 538 -19.49 -1.75 21.13
C LEU A 538 -20.68 -1.40 22.03
N GLU A 539 -20.97 -2.25 23.02
CA GLU A 539 -22.02 -1.99 24.04
C GLU A 539 -21.73 -0.75 24.91
N ARG A 540 -20.47 -0.30 24.94
CA ARG A 540 -20.01 0.86 25.72
C ARG A 540 -19.77 2.11 24.87
N ASP A 541 -20.17 2.11 23.59
CA ASP A 541 -19.91 3.19 22.61
C ASP A 541 -18.40 3.56 22.52
N ARG A 542 -17.50 2.58 22.73
CA ARG A 542 -16.04 2.73 22.68
C ARG A 542 -15.45 2.29 21.33
N VAL A 543 -16.02 2.80 20.24
CA VAL A 543 -15.86 2.20 18.90
C VAL A 543 -14.43 2.35 18.33
N PHE A 544 -13.64 3.34 18.76
CA PHE A 544 -12.25 3.53 18.33
C PHE A 544 -11.21 2.85 19.25
N ASN A 545 -11.61 1.93 20.14
CA ASN A 545 -10.69 1.24 21.06
C ASN A 545 -10.24 -0.14 20.59
N SER A 546 -11.00 -0.78 19.71
CA SER A 546 -10.81 -2.19 19.37
C SER A 546 -11.16 -2.53 17.91
N ASP A 547 -10.96 -1.58 17.00
CA ASP A 547 -11.12 -1.73 15.54
C ASP A 547 -12.47 -2.34 15.16
N VAL A 548 -13.49 -1.97 15.93
CA VAL A 548 -14.81 -2.59 15.90
C VAL A 548 -15.52 -2.36 14.56
N GLY A 549 -15.15 -1.30 13.83
CA GLY A 549 -15.68 -1.06 12.50
C GLY A 549 -15.05 -1.90 11.38
N ASP A 550 -13.97 -2.65 11.65
CA ASP A 550 -13.21 -3.40 10.64
C ASP A 550 -13.48 -4.90 10.62
N SER A 551 -14.24 -5.40 11.60
CA SER A 551 -14.66 -6.79 11.64
C SER A 551 -15.96 -6.99 10.86
N TRP A 552 -15.90 -7.90 9.88
CA TRP A 552 -17.06 -8.33 9.10
C TRP A 552 -18.17 -8.92 9.98
N ASN A 553 -17.84 -9.48 11.14
CA ASN A 553 -18.79 -10.11 12.07
C ASN A 553 -19.77 -9.11 12.71
N PHE A 554 -19.45 -7.81 12.76
CA PHE A 554 -20.35 -6.81 13.34
C PHE A 554 -21.44 -6.34 12.39
N ASN A 555 -21.36 -6.70 11.11
CA ASN A 555 -22.43 -6.51 10.14
C ASN A 555 -22.83 -7.86 9.52
N ASN A 556 -23.70 -8.58 10.23
CA ASN A 556 -24.19 -9.91 9.83
C ASN A 556 -24.78 -9.95 8.40
N VAL A 557 -25.39 -8.84 7.96
CA VAL A 557 -25.94 -8.73 6.60
C VAL A 557 -24.81 -8.66 5.57
N ALA A 558 -23.79 -7.83 5.82
CA ALA A 558 -22.60 -7.73 4.97
C ALA A 558 -21.87 -9.07 4.84
N PHE A 559 -21.62 -9.72 5.98
CA PHE A 559 -20.91 -11.00 6.03
C PHE A 559 -21.70 -12.11 5.30
N SER A 560 -23.01 -12.20 5.54
CA SER A 560 -23.87 -13.16 4.85
C SER A 560 -23.92 -12.91 3.34
N LYS A 561 -24.00 -11.64 2.92
CA LYS A 561 -23.98 -11.24 1.50
C LYS A 561 -22.64 -11.61 0.86
N LEU A 562 -21.52 -11.38 1.53
CA LEU A 562 -20.20 -11.80 1.05
C LEU A 562 -20.12 -13.30 0.81
N LEU A 563 -20.48 -14.12 1.79
CA LEU A 563 -20.46 -15.58 1.63
C LEU A 563 -21.38 -16.02 0.47
N ALA A 564 -22.60 -15.47 0.39
CA ALA A 564 -23.53 -15.78 -0.68
C ALA A 564 -22.98 -15.40 -2.07
N THR A 565 -22.41 -14.20 -2.22
CA THR A 565 -21.83 -13.72 -3.48
C THR A 565 -20.63 -14.57 -3.91
N LEU A 566 -19.72 -14.90 -2.98
CA LEU A 566 -18.57 -15.76 -3.25
C LEU A 566 -19.01 -17.15 -3.73
N PHE A 567 -19.92 -17.78 -2.99
CA PHE A 567 -20.34 -19.16 -3.26
C PHE A 567 -21.40 -19.28 -4.36
N ALA A 568 -21.97 -18.17 -4.84
CA ALA A 568 -22.81 -18.16 -6.04
C ALA A 568 -22.03 -18.56 -7.30
N ARG A 569 -20.72 -18.31 -7.35
CA ARG A 569 -19.88 -18.56 -8.53
C ARG A 569 -18.67 -19.45 -8.29
N ARG A 570 -18.21 -19.60 -7.05
CA ARG A 570 -17.00 -20.37 -6.71
C ARG A 570 -17.32 -21.43 -5.67
N SER A 571 -16.63 -22.57 -5.74
CA SER A 571 -16.76 -23.66 -4.75
C SER A 571 -15.59 -23.74 -3.78
N ARG A 572 -14.45 -23.12 -4.14
CA ARG A 572 -13.21 -23.07 -3.36
C ARG A 572 -12.71 -21.63 -3.36
N VAL A 573 -12.67 -21.01 -2.20
CA VAL A 573 -12.23 -19.63 -2.01
C VAL A 573 -11.13 -19.60 -0.95
N ILE A 574 -10.05 -18.88 -1.23
CA ILE A 574 -8.98 -18.62 -0.28
C ILE A 574 -9.00 -17.13 0.04
N ILE A 575 -9.12 -16.77 1.32
CA ILE A 575 -9.02 -15.39 1.79
C ILE A 575 -7.60 -15.16 2.29
N LEU A 576 -6.97 -14.08 1.84
CA LEU A 576 -5.73 -13.57 2.42
C LEU A 576 -6.07 -12.27 3.15
N SER A 577 -5.87 -12.24 4.47
CA SER A 577 -6.23 -11.09 5.32
C SER A 577 -5.08 -10.64 6.24
N GLY A 578 -5.20 -9.42 6.75
CA GLY A 578 -4.20 -8.76 7.60
C GLY A 578 -4.80 -7.96 8.76
N ASP A 579 -4.04 -6.96 9.21
CA ASP A 579 -4.50 -5.83 10.05
C ASP A 579 -5.03 -6.19 11.45
N ILE A 580 -4.46 -7.24 12.07
CA ILE A 580 -4.88 -7.68 13.42
C ILE A 580 -3.71 -8.13 14.31
N HIS A 581 -2.47 -7.86 13.91
CA HIS A 581 -1.22 -8.19 14.63
C HIS A 581 -0.99 -9.67 15.03
N PHE A 582 -1.81 -10.61 14.54
CA PHE A 582 -1.60 -12.06 14.68
C PHE A 582 -1.85 -12.85 13.38
N GLY A 583 -1.29 -14.07 13.35
CA GLY A 583 -1.49 -15.02 12.27
C GLY A 583 -2.48 -16.13 12.64
N CYS A 584 -3.37 -16.51 11.73
CA CYS A 584 -4.28 -17.63 11.95
C CYS A 584 -4.72 -18.28 10.63
N ALA A 585 -5.26 -19.50 10.72
CA ALA A 585 -5.94 -20.17 9.62
C ALA A 585 -7.34 -20.60 10.03
N VAL A 586 -8.35 -20.18 9.27
CA VAL A 586 -9.76 -20.52 9.53
C VAL A 586 -10.31 -21.27 8.32
N ARG A 587 -11.07 -22.34 8.57
CA ARG A 587 -11.79 -23.08 7.52
C ARG A 587 -13.29 -23.00 7.77
N LEU A 588 -14.01 -22.45 6.81
CA LEU A 588 -15.48 -22.41 6.78
C LEU A 588 -16.03 -23.40 5.76
N ASN A 589 -17.10 -24.09 6.13
CA ASN A 589 -17.91 -24.87 5.21
C ASN A 589 -19.24 -24.15 5.05
N TYR A 590 -19.61 -23.86 3.80
CA TYR A 590 -20.82 -23.10 3.48
C TYR A 590 -21.86 -24.00 2.81
N TRP A 591 -23.08 -23.97 3.36
CA TRP A 591 -24.26 -24.61 2.80
C TRP A 591 -25.34 -23.55 2.58
N ALA A 592 -25.94 -23.55 1.39
CA ALA A 592 -27.11 -22.75 1.10
C ALA A 592 -28.32 -23.68 0.86
N SER A 593 -29.42 -23.44 1.56
CA SER A 593 -30.70 -24.10 1.28
C SER A 593 -31.30 -23.45 0.03
N SER A 594 -31.51 -24.24 -1.02
CA SER A 594 -32.07 -23.73 -2.28
C SER A 594 -33.53 -23.32 -2.07
N GLN A 595 -33.85 -22.02 -2.04
CA GLN A 595 -35.23 -21.55 -2.15
C GLN A 595 -35.54 -20.74 -3.41
N ALA A 596 -34.61 -20.63 -4.36
CA ALA A 596 -34.93 -20.14 -5.70
C ALA A 596 -34.02 -20.79 -6.76
N ASN A 597 -34.53 -21.85 -7.39
CA ASN A 597 -34.08 -22.41 -8.68
C ASN A 597 -32.57 -22.41 -8.97
N SER A 598 -31.81 -23.28 -8.30
CA SER A 598 -30.95 -24.32 -8.92
C SER A 598 -29.98 -24.91 -7.88
N LYS A 599 -30.01 -26.24 -7.77
CA LYS A 599 -29.14 -27.15 -6.98
C LYS A 599 -28.94 -26.81 -5.48
N VAL A 600 -29.52 -27.65 -4.61
CA VAL A 600 -28.89 -27.95 -3.32
C VAL A 600 -27.45 -28.38 -3.64
N LEU A 601 -26.45 -27.72 -3.08
CA LEU A 601 -25.08 -28.13 -3.26
C LEU A 601 -24.90 -29.50 -2.57
N ASP A 602 -24.70 -30.57 -3.33
CA ASP A 602 -24.39 -31.92 -2.78
C ASP A 602 -23.12 -31.94 -1.91
N ARG A 603 -22.30 -30.89 -2.00
CA ARG A 603 -21.07 -30.69 -1.22
C ARG A 603 -20.96 -29.22 -0.80
N PRO A 604 -20.51 -28.91 0.44
CA PRO A 604 -20.34 -27.53 0.86
C PRO A 604 -19.33 -26.78 -0.01
N GLY A 605 -19.57 -25.49 -0.20
CA GLY A 605 -18.51 -24.57 -0.59
C GLY A 605 -17.46 -24.49 0.53
N ILE A 606 -16.18 -24.42 0.17
CA ILE A 606 -15.07 -24.35 1.12
C ILE A 606 -14.41 -22.98 1.01
N LEU A 607 -14.34 -22.27 2.14
CA LEU A 607 -13.53 -21.07 2.31
C LEU A 607 -12.41 -21.36 3.29
N VAL A 608 -11.19 -21.00 2.93
CA VAL A 608 -10.03 -21.02 3.83
C VAL A 608 -9.53 -19.58 3.95
N GLN A 609 -9.53 -19.03 5.16
CA GLN A 609 -8.92 -17.75 5.46
C GLN A 609 -7.53 -17.99 6.04
N LEU A 610 -6.55 -17.28 5.49
CA LEU A 610 -5.18 -17.21 5.97
C LEU A 610 -4.95 -15.76 6.39
N THR A 611 -4.85 -15.52 7.69
CA THR A 611 -4.47 -14.21 8.22
C THR A 611 -2.98 -14.20 8.51
N SER A 612 -2.27 -13.18 8.02
CA SER A 612 -0.84 -12.96 8.27
C SER A 612 -0.61 -11.51 8.72
N SER A 613 -0.60 -11.30 10.03
CA SER A 613 -0.17 -10.06 10.66
C SER A 613 0.65 -10.41 11.92
N ALA A 614 1.77 -9.79 12.24
CA ALA A 614 2.43 -8.69 11.58
C ALA A 614 3.79 -9.12 10.99
N PHE A 615 4.16 -8.59 9.82
CA PHE A 615 5.55 -8.69 9.31
C PHE A 615 6.55 -8.07 10.30
N LYS A 616 6.12 -7.01 11.02
CA LYS A 616 6.85 -6.40 12.13
C LYS A 616 5.89 -5.56 12.98
N ASN A 617 5.21 -6.16 13.95
CA ASN A 617 4.43 -5.52 15.03
C ASN A 617 3.66 -6.59 15.82
N GLY A 618 4.27 -7.77 16.06
CA GLY A 618 3.53 -8.91 16.62
C GLY A 618 3.15 -8.67 18.07
N GLU A 619 1.89 -8.91 18.45
CA GLU A 619 1.46 -8.76 19.83
C GLU A 619 2.07 -9.86 20.72
N LEU A 620 2.68 -9.48 21.84
CA LEU A 620 3.29 -10.42 22.80
C LEU A 620 2.30 -11.49 23.28
N THR A 621 1.04 -11.11 23.47
CA THR A 621 -0.06 -12.00 23.88
C THR A 621 -0.32 -13.14 22.89
N THR A 622 -0.01 -12.94 21.62
CA THR A 622 -0.26 -13.93 20.54
C THR A 622 0.83 -14.98 20.44
N TYR A 623 2.01 -14.75 21.04
CA TYR A 623 3.07 -15.76 21.12
C TYR A 623 2.81 -16.83 22.19
N PHE A 624 1.85 -16.58 23.11
CA PHE A 624 1.52 -17.48 24.21
C PHE A 624 0.16 -18.18 24.05
N ALA A 625 -0.57 -17.88 22.98
CA ALA A 625 -1.82 -18.53 22.59
C ALA A 625 -1.55 -19.62 21.55
#